data_AF-A0A2T9K1T8-F1
#
_entry.id   AF-A0A2T9K1T8-F1
#
_cell.length_a   1.000
_cell.length_b   1.000
_cell.length_c   1.000
_cell.angle_alpha   90.00
_cell.angle_beta   90.00
_cell.angle_gamma   90.00
#
_symmetry.space_group_name_H-M   'P 1'
#
loop_
_entity.id
_entity.type
_entity.pdbx_description
1 polymer ?
#
loop_
_entity_poly.entity_id
_entity_poly.type
_entity_poly.pdbx_seq_one_letter_code
_entity_poly.pdbx_strand_id
1 'polypeptide(L)'
;MSDENDNGRPGSNPGGRAPITLKPRQGSVSAGVVKQSFSHGRTKTVVVETKRTRPHAPASGNLAAPSQAERRHDAPRPQGGGGGGGAAGGLSQDEMRARQRAIEAARENQERQAAERRAADARAAAEAAAAREAAAKAAAAKA
;
A
#
# COMPACT_ATOMS: atom_id res chain seq x y z
N MET A 1 39.55 23.00 -52.01
CA MET A 1 39.49 21.57 -51.66
C MET A 1 39.98 21.39 -50.24
N SER A 2 39.07 21.06 -49.32
CA SER A 2 39.27 20.23 -48.12
C SER A 2 37.87 20.00 -47.57
N ASP A 3 37.30 18.90 -48.02
CA ASP A 3 36.02 18.35 -47.57
C ASP A 3 36.23 17.57 -46.26
N GLU A 4 35.13 17.09 -45.70
CA GLU A 4 35.01 15.95 -44.79
C GLU A 4 34.79 16.17 -43.28
N ASN A 5 33.49 16.17 -42.93
CA ASN A 5 32.84 15.35 -41.90
C ASN A 5 33.45 15.25 -40.49
N ASP A 6 32.79 15.88 -39.52
CA ASP A 6 32.55 15.24 -38.21
C ASP A 6 31.04 15.23 -37.93
N ASN A 7 30.39 14.21 -38.49
CA ASN A 7 29.00 13.90 -38.24
C ASN A 7 28.82 13.44 -36.79
N GLY A 8 28.05 14.20 -36.03
CA GLY A 8 27.10 13.67 -35.05
C GLY A 8 27.66 12.79 -33.93
N ARG A 9 28.13 13.42 -32.84
CA ARG A 9 28.10 12.79 -31.53
C ARG A 9 27.39 13.70 -30.52
N PRO A 10 26.31 13.25 -29.86
CA PRO A 10 25.60 14.09 -28.90
C PRO A 10 26.52 14.33 -27.70
N GLY A 11 26.92 15.59 -27.48
CA GLY A 11 27.73 15.99 -26.33
C GLY A 11 28.83 17.02 -26.57
N SER A 12 28.87 17.70 -27.74
CA SER A 12 29.88 18.74 -28.00
C SER A 12 29.59 20.02 -27.18
N ASN A 13 30.05 20.04 -25.93
CA ASN A 13 30.34 21.27 -25.19
C ASN A 13 31.87 21.36 -25.02
N PRO A 14 32.51 22.48 -25.38
CA PRO A 14 33.95 22.65 -25.24
C PRO A 14 34.27 22.88 -23.77
N GLY A 15 34.61 21.81 -23.03
CA GLY A 15 35.10 21.89 -21.65
C GLY A 15 34.47 20.94 -20.63
N GLY A 16 33.51 20.10 -21.00
CA GLY A 16 32.80 19.26 -20.03
C GLY A 16 33.14 17.77 -20.16
N ARG A 17 33.98 17.22 -19.27
CA ARG A 17 34.08 15.77 -19.11
C ARG A 17 32.70 15.18 -18.86
N ALA A 18 32.37 14.06 -19.51
CA ALA A 18 31.13 13.35 -19.27
C ALA A 18 30.97 13.08 -17.76
N PRO A 19 29.80 13.33 -17.17
CA PRO A 19 29.60 13.15 -15.73
C PRO A 19 29.87 11.68 -15.38
N ILE A 20 30.72 11.46 -14.36
CA ILE A 20 31.02 10.12 -13.83
C ILE A 20 29.78 9.62 -13.08
N THR A 21 28.75 9.21 -13.82
CA THR A 21 27.59 8.54 -13.26
C THR A 21 27.83 7.04 -13.33
N LEU A 22 27.82 6.37 -12.17
CA LEU A 22 27.72 4.91 -12.11
C LEU A 22 26.42 4.52 -12.80
N LYS A 23 26.51 3.98 -14.02
CA LYS A 23 25.36 3.37 -14.68
C LYS A 23 24.86 2.25 -13.76
N PRO A 24 23.59 2.27 -13.33
CA PRO A 24 23.05 1.15 -12.57
C PRO A 24 23.22 -0.11 -13.41
N ARG A 25 23.78 -1.16 -12.80
CA ARG A 25 23.95 -2.47 -13.44
C ARG A 25 22.57 -2.93 -13.92
N GLN A 26 22.46 -3.46 -15.14
CA GLN A 26 21.17 -3.98 -15.61
C GLN A 26 20.64 -5.01 -14.61
N GLY A 27 19.41 -4.80 -14.11
CA GLY A 27 18.77 -5.61 -13.07
C GLY A 27 19.01 -5.16 -11.62
N SER A 28 19.85 -4.16 -11.38
CA SER A 28 20.05 -3.56 -10.05
C SER A 28 19.06 -2.42 -9.83
N VAL A 29 18.29 -2.53 -8.75
CA VAL A 29 17.43 -1.46 -8.23
C VAL A 29 18.26 -0.47 -7.41
N SER A 30 17.84 0.81 -7.39
CA SER A 30 18.51 1.87 -6.63
C SER A 30 18.57 1.53 -5.14
N ALA A 31 19.61 2.00 -4.44
CA ALA A 31 19.71 1.84 -2.99
C ALA A 31 18.46 2.44 -2.31
N GLY A 32 17.76 1.64 -1.51
CA GLY A 32 16.49 2.03 -0.90
C GLY A 32 15.24 1.65 -1.70
N VAL A 33 15.37 0.84 -2.75
CA VAL A 33 14.23 0.37 -3.54
C VAL A 33 14.37 -1.13 -3.80
N VAL A 34 13.30 -1.90 -3.64
CA VAL A 34 13.30 -3.36 -3.87
C VAL A 34 12.14 -3.76 -4.78
N LYS A 35 12.36 -4.79 -5.60
CA LYS A 35 11.32 -5.41 -6.42
C LYS A 35 10.56 -6.45 -5.57
N GLN A 36 9.33 -6.13 -5.17
CA GLN A 36 8.51 -6.99 -4.31
C GLN A 36 7.39 -7.67 -5.10
N SER A 37 7.17 -8.95 -4.84
CA SER A 37 6.05 -9.74 -5.39
C SER A 37 4.84 -9.67 -4.48
N PHE A 38 3.70 -9.25 -5.00
CA PHE A 38 2.42 -9.21 -4.30
C PHE A 38 1.64 -10.50 -4.59
N SER A 39 0.82 -10.93 -3.63
CA SER A 39 0.02 -12.17 -3.70
C SER A 39 -0.87 -12.30 -4.95
N HIS A 40 -1.22 -11.18 -5.59
CA HIS A 40 -2.06 -11.12 -6.79
C HIS A 40 -1.27 -11.24 -8.11
N GLY A 41 -0.09 -11.88 -8.08
CA GLY A 41 0.74 -12.14 -9.26
C GLY A 41 1.46 -10.91 -9.84
N ARG A 42 1.47 -9.79 -9.12
CA ARG A 42 2.10 -8.55 -9.61
C ARG A 42 3.43 -8.34 -8.91
N THR A 43 4.40 -7.89 -9.68
CA THR A 43 5.68 -7.41 -9.15
C THR A 43 5.68 -5.88 -9.21
N LYS A 44 5.94 -5.19 -8.10
CA LYS A 44 6.09 -3.73 -8.09
C LYS A 44 7.40 -3.31 -7.41
N THR A 45 7.81 -2.10 -7.75
CA THR A 45 8.96 -1.43 -7.17
C THR A 45 8.50 -0.69 -5.92
N VAL A 46 9.03 -1.04 -4.76
CA VAL A 46 8.66 -0.47 -3.46
C VAL A 46 9.88 0.24 -2.86
N VAL A 47 9.69 1.49 -2.41
CA VAL A 47 10.71 2.26 -1.69
C VAL A 47 10.78 1.74 -0.25
N VAL A 48 12.00 1.46 0.21
CA VAL A 48 12.29 1.03 1.57
C VAL A 48 13.09 2.11 2.29
N GLU A 49 12.54 2.61 3.38
CA GLU A 49 13.23 3.54 4.28
C GLU A 49 14.30 2.77 5.05
N THR A 50 15.49 2.66 4.47
CA THR A 50 16.64 2.04 5.13
C THR A 50 17.37 3.08 5.95
N LYS A 51 17.25 2.99 7.29
CA LYS A 51 17.98 3.83 8.23
C LYS A 51 19.47 3.51 8.13
N ARG A 52 20.21 4.29 7.34
CA ARG A 52 21.67 4.19 7.29
C ARG A 52 22.25 4.98 8.45
N THR A 53 23.00 4.31 9.32
CA THR A 53 23.74 4.99 10.39
C THR A 53 24.84 5.83 9.76
N ARG A 54 24.75 7.16 9.90
CA ARG A 54 25.86 8.05 9.58
C ARG A 54 26.75 8.14 10.83
N PRO A 55 28.05 7.78 10.75
CA PRO A 55 28.89 7.70 11.94
C PRO A 55 29.20 9.06 12.60
N HIS A 56 28.88 10.21 11.99
CA HIS A 56 29.30 11.53 12.51
C HIS A 56 28.31 12.70 12.27
N ALA A 57 27.00 12.57 12.53
CA ALA A 57 26.11 13.75 12.55
C ALA A 57 24.86 13.59 13.46
N PRO A 58 24.48 14.61 14.26
CA PRO A 58 23.18 14.65 14.92
C PRO A 58 22.07 14.85 13.89
N ALA A 59 21.01 14.03 13.98
CA ALA A 59 19.94 13.98 13.00
C ALA A 59 19.14 15.30 12.96
N SER A 60 19.04 15.92 11.78
CA SER A 60 18.08 16.99 11.51
C SER A 60 17.08 16.55 10.45
N GLY A 61 15.79 16.73 10.76
CA GLY A 61 14.68 16.64 9.80
C GLY A 61 13.79 15.40 9.93
N ASN A 62 12.48 15.64 9.73
CA ASN A 62 11.48 14.59 9.54
C ASN A 62 11.70 13.93 8.16
N LEU A 63 12.31 12.75 8.18
CA LEU A 63 12.59 11.92 6.99
C LEU A 63 11.33 11.27 6.38
N ALA A 64 10.18 11.42 7.04
CA ALA A 64 8.88 10.89 6.59
C ALA A 64 8.18 11.77 5.54
N ALA A 65 8.81 12.87 5.10
CA ALA A 65 8.26 13.73 4.05
C ALA A 65 8.68 13.19 2.67
N PRO A 66 7.74 13.01 1.72
CA PRO A 66 8.07 12.57 0.36
C PRO A 66 9.03 13.56 -0.30
N SER A 67 10.05 13.03 -1.00
CA SER A 67 11.05 13.85 -1.67
C SER A 67 10.43 14.63 -2.83
N GLN A 68 10.99 15.80 -3.18
CA GLN A 68 10.53 16.60 -4.33
C GLN A 68 10.59 15.82 -5.67
N ALA A 69 11.41 14.78 -5.76
CA ALA A 69 11.50 13.90 -6.92
C ALA A 69 10.28 12.96 -7.09
N GLU A 70 9.53 12.72 -6.01
CA GLU A 70 8.31 11.91 -6.01
C GLU A 70 7.04 12.73 -6.27
N ARG A 71 7.13 14.07 -6.16
CA ARG A 71 6.09 14.99 -6.62
C ARG A 71 6.12 15.14 -8.14
N ARG A 72 5.86 14.03 -8.85
CA ARG A 72 5.47 14.14 -10.25
C ARG A 72 4.05 14.68 -10.29
N HIS A 73 3.86 15.81 -10.96
CA HIS A 73 2.53 16.25 -11.38
C HIS A 73 1.85 15.07 -12.09
N ASP A 74 0.73 14.61 -11.53
CA ASP A 74 -0.14 13.64 -12.17
C ASP A 74 -0.54 14.20 -13.54
N ALA A 75 0.13 13.74 -14.60
CA ALA A 75 -0.43 13.83 -15.94
C ALA A 75 -1.80 13.13 -15.89
N PRO A 76 -2.84 13.66 -16.55
CA PRO A 76 -4.16 13.08 -16.51
C PRO A 76 -4.05 11.62 -16.96
N ARG A 77 -4.28 10.71 -16.01
CA ARG A 77 -4.35 9.28 -16.23
C ARG A 77 -5.38 9.06 -17.34
N PRO A 78 -5.08 8.31 -18.42
CA PRO A 78 -6.12 7.96 -19.38
C PRO A 78 -7.17 7.16 -18.61
N GLN A 79 -8.36 7.75 -18.50
CA GLN A 79 -9.53 7.14 -17.94
C GLN A 79 -9.72 5.81 -18.68
N GLY A 80 -9.44 4.69 -18.01
CA GLY A 80 -9.68 3.37 -18.56
C GLY A 80 -11.14 3.30 -18.97
N GLY A 81 -11.38 2.92 -20.22
CA GLY A 81 -12.71 2.82 -20.80
C GLY A 81 -13.67 2.04 -19.92
N GLY A 82 -14.74 2.70 -19.52
CA GLY A 82 -15.85 2.15 -18.76
C GLY A 82 -17.06 3.03 -18.98
N GLY A 83 -17.71 2.81 -20.13
CA GLY A 83 -19.07 3.20 -20.51
C GLY A 83 -19.71 4.44 -19.87
N GLY A 84 -19.84 5.49 -20.68
CA GLY A 84 -21.12 6.18 -20.89
C GLY A 84 -21.71 6.93 -19.70
N GLY A 85 -21.53 8.25 -19.71
CA GLY A 85 -22.28 9.16 -18.85
C GLY A 85 -23.80 9.06 -19.03
N GLY A 86 -24.52 9.25 -17.93
CA GLY A 86 -25.97 9.41 -17.91
C GLY A 86 -26.48 9.62 -16.49
N ALA A 87 -26.95 10.83 -16.21
CA ALA A 87 -27.55 11.33 -14.97
C ALA A 87 -26.60 11.48 -13.74
N ALA A 88 -26.53 12.72 -13.24
CA ALA A 88 -25.93 13.20 -11.99
C ALA A 88 -25.17 12.16 -11.15
N GLY A 89 -23.85 12.06 -11.33
CA GLY A 89 -22.98 11.24 -10.47
C GLY A 89 -22.03 10.30 -11.21
N GLY A 90 -22.15 10.17 -12.53
CA GLY A 90 -21.17 9.45 -13.36
C GLY A 90 -21.14 7.93 -13.15
N LEU A 91 -22.20 7.34 -12.60
CA LEU A 91 -22.37 5.90 -12.46
C LEU A 91 -23.52 5.43 -13.34
N SER A 92 -23.33 4.32 -14.05
CA SER A 92 -24.43 3.68 -14.79
C SER A 92 -25.47 3.09 -13.82
N GLN A 93 -26.68 2.83 -14.30
CA GLN A 93 -27.73 2.21 -13.49
C GLN A 93 -27.33 0.82 -12.97
N ASP A 94 -26.61 0.05 -13.79
CA ASP A 94 -26.09 -1.27 -13.40
C ASP A 94 -25.05 -1.17 -12.30
N GLU A 95 -24.17 -0.18 -12.38
CA GLU A 95 -23.16 0.10 -11.36
C GLU A 95 -23.82 0.51 -10.03
N MET A 96 -24.87 1.33 -10.06
CA MET A 96 -25.63 1.66 -8.84
C MET A 96 -26.27 0.42 -8.21
N ARG A 97 -26.85 -0.47 -9.01
CA ARG A 97 -27.44 -1.73 -8.51
C ARG A 97 -26.38 -2.66 -7.94
N ALA A 98 -25.22 -2.78 -8.58
CA ALA A 98 -24.10 -3.57 -8.08
C ALA A 98 -23.60 -3.05 -6.72
N ARG A 99 -23.48 -1.73 -6.57
CA ARG A 99 -23.12 -1.09 -5.29
C ARG A 99 -24.17 -1.35 -4.20
N GLN A 100 -25.45 -1.23 -4.54
CA GLN A 100 -26.53 -1.49 -3.58
C GLN A 100 -26.48 -2.94 -3.07
N ARG A 101 -26.30 -3.93 -3.97
CA ARG A 101 -26.12 -5.34 -3.58
C ARG A 101 -24.90 -5.57 -2.70
N ALA A 102 -23.78 -4.89 -2.98
CA ALA A 102 -22.57 -4.99 -2.17
C ALA A 102 -22.78 -4.44 -0.75
N ILE A 103 -23.53 -3.33 -0.61
CA ILE A 103 -23.86 -2.75 0.69
C ILE A 103 -24.78 -3.69 1.48
N GLU A 104 -25.79 -4.28 0.84
CA GLU A 104 -26.69 -5.25 1.47
C GLU A 104 -25.94 -6.48 1.96
N ALA A 105 -25.11 -7.10 1.11
CA ALA A 105 -24.29 -8.24 1.50
C ALA A 105 -23.30 -7.90 2.63
N ALA A 106 -22.75 -6.68 2.64
CA ALA A 106 -21.89 -6.23 3.73
C ALA A 106 -22.66 -6.08 5.05
N ARG A 107 -23.89 -5.57 5.03
CA ARG A 107 -24.76 -5.47 6.22
C ARG A 107 -25.11 -6.84 6.77
N GLU A 108 -25.55 -7.77 5.91
CA GLU A 108 -25.86 -9.15 6.33
C GLU A 108 -24.65 -9.84 6.97
N ASN A 109 -23.46 -9.64 6.40
CA ASN A 109 -22.22 -10.18 6.96
C ASN A 109 -21.89 -9.56 8.33
N GLN A 110 -22.11 -8.25 8.51
CA GLN A 110 -21.91 -7.58 9.80
C GLN A 110 -22.89 -8.07 10.85
N GLU A 111 -24.16 -8.25 10.49
CA GLU A 111 -25.19 -8.77 11.41
C GLU A 111 -24.87 -10.19 11.85
N ARG A 112 -24.45 -11.05 10.92
CA ARG A 112 -24.02 -12.43 11.24
C ARG A 112 -22.83 -12.44 12.19
N GLN A 113 -21.80 -11.64 11.92
CA GLN A 113 -20.65 -11.53 12.82
C GLN A 113 -21.03 -10.97 14.20
N ALA A 114 -21.96 -10.01 14.26
CA ALA A 114 -22.44 -9.47 15.53
C ALA A 114 -23.24 -10.53 16.31
N ALA A 115 -24.06 -11.34 15.64
CA ALA A 115 -24.79 -12.44 16.27
C ALA A 115 -23.82 -13.52 16.80
N GLU A 116 -22.82 -13.90 16.02
CA GLU A 116 -21.78 -14.84 16.44
C GLU A 116 -21.01 -14.34 17.66
N ARG A 117 -20.63 -13.06 17.68
CA ARG A 117 -19.98 -12.44 18.84
C ARG A 117 -20.86 -12.48 20.09
N ARG A 118 -22.12 -12.07 19.98
CA ARG A 118 -23.07 -12.14 21.12
C ARG A 118 -23.27 -13.56 21.63
N ALA A 119 -23.32 -14.55 20.73
CA ALA A 119 -23.43 -15.95 21.11
C ALA A 119 -22.17 -16.46 21.82
N ALA A 120 -20.98 -16.07 21.34
CA ALA A 120 -19.72 -16.40 21.99
C ALA A 120 -19.61 -15.76 23.38
N ASP A 121 -19.96 -14.48 23.50
CA ASP A 121 -19.95 -13.75 24.77
C ASP A 121 -20.92 -14.36 25.79
N ALA A 122 -22.12 -14.76 25.35
CA ALA A 122 -23.09 -15.43 26.21
C ALA A 122 -22.60 -16.81 26.69
N ARG A 123 -21.94 -17.58 25.82
CA ARG A 123 -21.32 -18.87 26.21
C ARG A 123 -20.20 -18.65 27.22
N ALA A 124 -19.31 -17.70 26.98
CA ALA A 124 -18.23 -17.37 27.91
C ALA A 124 -18.76 -16.91 29.28
N ALA A 125 -19.83 -16.12 29.30
CA ALA A 125 -20.47 -15.69 30.55
C ALA A 125 -21.10 -16.87 31.31
N ALA A 126 -21.76 -17.80 30.61
CA ALA A 126 -22.34 -19.00 31.21
C ALA A 126 -21.26 -19.94 31.78
N GLU A 127 -20.17 -20.16 31.05
CA GLU A 127 -19.03 -20.95 31.51
C GLU A 127 -18.38 -20.33 32.76
N ALA A 128 -18.19 -19.01 32.76
CA ALA A 128 -17.65 -18.29 33.92
C ALA A 128 -18.59 -18.39 35.14
N ALA A 129 -19.91 -18.32 34.94
CA ALA A 129 -20.89 -18.48 36.01
C ALA A 129 -20.86 -19.90 36.59
N ALA A 130 -20.82 -20.93 35.73
CA ALA A 130 -20.73 -22.33 36.14
C ALA A 130 -19.43 -22.61 36.91
N ALA A 131 -18.30 -22.06 36.47
CA ALA A 131 -17.03 -22.18 37.17
C ALA A 131 -17.07 -21.53 38.56
N ARG A 132 -17.71 -20.36 38.70
CA ARG A 132 -17.91 -19.69 40.00
C ARG A 132 -18.79 -20.51 40.94
N GLU A 133 -19.89 -21.08 40.44
CA GLU A 133 -20.77 -21.94 41.23
C GLU A 133 -20.06 -23.21 41.70
N ALA A 134 -19.30 -23.87 40.81
CA ALA A 134 -18.49 -25.03 41.14
C ALA A 134 -17.43 -24.71 42.21
N ALA A 135 -16.74 -23.57 42.07
CA ALA A 135 -15.77 -23.12 43.07
C ALA A 135 -16.43 -22.82 44.43
N ALA A 136 -17.62 -22.20 44.45
CA ALA A 136 -18.36 -21.94 45.68
C ALA A 136 -18.81 -23.24 46.37
N LYS A 137 -19.30 -24.23 45.62
CA LYS A 137 -19.65 -25.56 46.16
C LYS A 137 -18.44 -26.29 46.71
N ALA A 138 -17.30 -26.24 46.02
CA ALA A 138 -16.05 -26.86 46.49
C ALA A 138 -15.53 -26.19 47.78
N ALA A 139 -15.65 -24.86 47.90
CA ALA A 139 -15.29 -24.14 49.12
C ALA A 139 -16.21 -24.51 50.29
N ALA A 140 -17.52 -24.62 50.06
CA ALA A 140 -18.49 -25.02 51.08
C ALA A 140 -18.30 -26.47 51.57
N ALA A 141 -17.85 -27.38 50.71
CA ALA A 141 -17.58 -28.78 51.09
C ALA A 141 -16.27 -28.97 51.88
N LYS A 142 -15.40 -27.96 51.93
CA LYS A 142 -14.11 -28.01 52.63
C LYS A 142 -14.14 -27.32 54.01
N ALA A 143 -15.20 -26.55 54.29
CA ALA A 143 -15.47 -25.93 55.59
C ALA A 143 -16.22 -26.90 56.50
#